data_AF-A0A0Q0JQV1-F1
#
_entry.id   AF-A0A0Q0JQV1-F1
#
_cell.length_a   1.000
_cell.length_b   1.000
_cell.length_c   1.000
_cell.angle_alpha   90.00
_cell.angle_beta   90.00
_cell.angle_gamma   90.00
#
_symmetry.space_group_name_H-M   'P 1'
#
loop_
_entity.id
_entity.type
_entity.pdbx_description
1 polymer ?
#
loop_
_entity_poly.entity_id
_entity_poly.type
_entity_poly.pdbx_seq_one_letter_code
_entity_poly.pdbx_strand_id
1 'polypeptide(L)'
;MLTLTTPPTAGTAKDWGWGAGVVLAGQAGANLTGFENGSLSFELKGTTGSVLNIGFQTGLWGNNDRPQTNNFVLFGPTGRAISTEWTAYTIPMSELIKGNPDFSDVTSLIYFSGTADIDGGVVEVRNVVFNK
;
A
#
# COMPACT_ATOMS: atom_id res chain seq x y z
N MET A 1 3.09 -22.53 3.06
CA MET A 1 2.11 -21.44 3.22
C MET A 1 2.61 -20.56 4.35
N LEU A 2 3.14 -19.37 4.04
CA LEU A 2 3.63 -18.41 5.03
C LEU A 2 2.51 -17.41 5.28
N THR A 3 1.84 -17.53 6.43
CA THR A 3 0.78 -16.62 6.83
C THR A 3 1.38 -15.62 7.82
N LEU A 4 1.62 -14.39 7.37
CA LEU A 4 2.08 -13.31 8.24
C LEU A 4 0.85 -12.63 8.87
N THR A 5 0.36 -13.17 9.98
CA THR A 5 -0.63 -12.47 10.80
C THR A 5 0.11 -11.55 11.76
N THR A 6 0.20 -10.25 11.45
CA THR A 6 0.55 -9.27 12.49
C THR A 6 -0.63 -9.22 13.48
N PRO A 7 -0.40 -9.36 14.80
CA PRO A 7 -1.43 -9.20 15.81
C PRO A 7 -2.18 -7.86 15.62
N PRO A 8 -3.50 -7.79 15.92
CA PRO A 8 -4.31 -6.57 15.78
C PRO A 8 -3.85 -5.38 16.63
N THR A 9 -2.77 -5.52 17.41
CA THR A 9 -2.18 -4.51 18.28
C THR A 9 -0.75 -4.10 17.91
N ALA A 10 -0.20 -4.57 16.78
CA ALA A 10 1.21 -4.34 16.42
C ALA A 10 1.52 -2.97 15.79
N GLY A 11 0.54 -2.09 15.64
CA GLY A 11 0.74 -0.73 15.12
C GLY A 11 0.39 0.31 16.17
N THR A 12 1.39 1.02 16.70
CA THR A 12 1.12 2.32 17.31
C THR A 12 0.67 3.24 16.18
N ALA A 13 -0.53 3.83 16.30
CA ALA A 13 -0.93 4.90 15.39
C ALA A 13 0.14 5.99 15.42
N LYS A 14 0.80 6.22 14.28
CA LYS A 14 1.81 7.25 14.11
C LYS A 14 1.21 8.33 13.23
N ASP A 15 1.44 9.59 13.58
CA ASP A 15 1.09 10.71 12.71
C ASP A 15 1.68 10.46 11.32
N TRP A 16 0.81 10.30 10.32
CA TRP A 16 1.18 9.76 9.01
C TRP A 16 2.08 10.69 8.19
N GLY A 17 2.31 11.94 8.61
CA GLY A 17 3.18 12.88 7.89
C GLY A 17 2.84 12.91 6.40
N TRP A 18 3.77 12.46 5.56
CA TRP A 18 3.62 12.36 4.10
C TRP A 18 3.17 10.96 3.60
N GLY A 19 3.11 9.96 4.48
CA GLY A 19 2.68 8.60 4.19
C GLY A 19 3.10 7.56 5.22
N ALA A 20 2.55 6.35 5.09
CA ALA A 20 2.85 5.17 5.89
C ALA A 20 2.99 3.95 4.98
N GLY A 21 3.72 2.92 5.42
CA GLY A 21 3.83 1.69 4.64
C GLY A 21 4.35 0.52 5.46
N VAL A 22 4.05 -0.69 4.99
CA VAL A 22 4.62 -1.93 5.52
C VAL A 22 5.89 -2.23 4.73
N VAL A 23 7.02 -1.99 5.38
CA VAL A 23 8.36 -2.15 4.80
C VAL A 23 9.09 -3.30 5.49
N LEU A 24 9.98 -3.97 4.75
CA LEU A 24 10.88 -4.94 5.34
C LEU A 24 11.96 -4.24 6.18
N ALA A 25 12.49 -4.97 7.17
CA ALA A 25 13.56 -4.47 8.03
C ALA A 25 14.74 -3.96 7.19
N GLY A 26 15.27 -2.79 7.54
CA GLY A 26 16.37 -2.16 6.81
C GLY A 26 16.01 -1.65 5.42
N GLN A 27 14.73 -1.51 5.08
CA GLN A 27 14.26 -1.09 3.74
C GLN A 27 14.73 -2.03 2.62
N ALA A 28 14.81 -3.33 2.95
CA ALA A 28 15.10 -4.38 1.98
C ALA A 28 13.95 -4.49 0.96
N GLY A 29 14.31 -4.80 -0.28
CA GLY A 29 13.35 -5.15 -1.32
C GLY A 29 12.89 -6.59 -1.21
N ALA A 30 11.60 -6.83 -1.34
CA ALA A 30 11.05 -8.14 -1.63
C ALA A 30 11.10 -8.39 -3.14
N ASN A 31 11.52 -9.59 -3.54
CA ASN A 31 11.43 -10.02 -4.93
C ASN A 31 10.03 -10.59 -5.20
N LEU A 32 9.23 -9.85 -5.96
CA LEU A 32 7.89 -10.19 -6.43
C LEU A 32 7.85 -10.34 -7.96
N THR A 33 8.97 -10.70 -8.58
CA THR A 33 9.01 -11.02 -10.02
C THR A 33 8.02 -12.14 -10.35
N GLY A 34 7.27 -11.99 -11.44
CA GLY A 34 6.20 -12.89 -11.86
C GLY A 34 4.81 -12.54 -11.32
N PHE A 35 4.65 -11.41 -10.62
CA PHE A 35 3.35 -10.87 -10.19
C PHE A 35 2.90 -9.66 -11.02
N GLU A 36 3.63 -9.29 -12.08
CA GLU A 36 3.43 -8.07 -12.87
C GLU A 36 2.05 -7.99 -13.53
N ASN A 37 1.49 -9.14 -13.89
CA ASN A 37 0.16 -9.28 -14.49
C ASN A 37 -0.91 -9.71 -13.48
N GLY A 38 -0.55 -9.78 -12.21
CA GLY A 38 -1.40 -10.27 -11.14
C GLY A 38 -2.26 -9.19 -10.51
N SER A 39 -2.52 -9.34 -9.21
CA SER A 39 -3.33 -8.39 -8.44
C SER A 39 -2.83 -8.24 -6.99
N LEU A 40 -3.18 -7.12 -6.38
CA LEU A 40 -2.98 -6.84 -4.96
C LEU A 40 -4.35 -6.91 -4.28
N SER A 41 -4.51 -7.85 -3.36
CA SER A 41 -5.70 -8.00 -2.54
C SER A 41 -5.44 -7.55 -1.11
N PHE A 42 -6.40 -6.86 -0.51
CA PHE A 42 -6.37 -6.46 0.89
C PHE A 42 -7.79 -6.14 1.37
N GLU A 43 -7.98 -6.10 2.68
CA GLU A 43 -9.20 -5.60 3.30
C GLU A 43 -8.92 -4.26 3.96
N LEU A 44 -9.84 -3.32 3.77
CA LEU A 44 -9.75 -1.96 4.27
C LEU A 44 -11.02 -1.61 5.04
N LYS A 45 -10.87 -0.92 6.17
CA LYS A 45 -11.94 -0.13 6.78
C LYS A 45 -11.36 1.20 7.26
N GLY A 46 -12.20 2.20 7.39
CA GLY A 46 -11.77 3.49 7.92
C GLY A 46 -12.91 4.48 8.07
N THR A 47 -12.58 5.57 8.76
CA THR A 47 -13.51 6.69 9.02
C THR A 47 -13.13 7.95 8.26
N THR A 48 -12.01 7.93 7.53
CA THR A 48 -11.53 9.09 6.79
C THR A 48 -12.36 9.35 5.53
N GLY A 49 -12.71 10.62 5.33
CA GLY A 49 -13.20 11.18 4.07
C GLY A 49 -12.09 11.77 3.21
N SER A 50 -10.83 11.65 3.63
CA SER A 50 -9.66 12.12 2.88
C SER A 50 -9.43 11.27 1.63
N VAL A 51 -8.75 11.85 0.63
CA VAL A 51 -8.27 11.09 -0.54
C VAL A 51 -6.90 10.48 -0.24
N LEU A 52 -6.80 9.17 -0.44
CA LEU A 52 -5.59 8.38 -0.18
C LEU A 52 -5.12 7.67 -1.44
N ASN A 53 -3.81 7.70 -1.68
CA ASN A 53 -3.16 6.76 -2.59
C ASN A 53 -2.86 5.48 -1.80
N ILE A 54 -3.35 4.34 -2.29
CA ILE A 54 -3.07 3.03 -1.69
C ILE A 54 -2.51 2.11 -2.77
N GLY A 55 -1.39 1.46 -2.47
CA GLY A 55 -0.76 0.49 -3.38
C GLY A 55 0.58 0.01 -2.86
N PHE A 56 1.60 -0.11 -3.72
CA PHE A 56 2.95 -0.58 -3.35
C PHE A 56 4.05 0.36 -3.88
N GLN A 57 5.25 0.25 -3.32
CA GLN A 57 6.42 1.01 -3.78
C GLN A 57 7.58 0.07 -4.10
N THR A 58 8.35 0.43 -5.13
CA THR A 58 9.64 -0.19 -5.44
C THR A 58 10.76 0.80 -5.20
N GLY A 59 11.98 0.32 -5.00
CA GLY A 59 13.16 1.17 -4.81
C GLY A 59 13.14 1.98 -3.51
N LEU A 60 14.08 2.92 -3.36
CA LEU A 60 14.28 3.71 -2.16
C LEU A 60 14.44 5.19 -2.47
N TRP A 61 13.64 6.03 -1.82
CA TRP A 61 13.72 7.48 -1.98
C TRP A 61 15.14 8.01 -1.69
N GLY A 62 15.67 8.83 -2.59
CA GLY A 62 17.02 9.41 -2.46
C GLY A 62 18.17 8.44 -2.78
N ASN A 63 17.88 7.22 -3.23
CA ASN A 63 18.87 6.27 -3.70
C ASN A 63 18.82 6.15 -5.23
N ASN A 64 19.84 6.67 -5.92
CA ASN A 64 19.89 6.65 -7.39
C ASN A 64 20.05 5.25 -7.98
N ASP A 65 20.63 4.30 -7.23
CA ASP A 65 20.80 2.91 -7.67
C ASP A 65 19.50 2.10 -7.50
N ARG A 66 18.54 2.62 -6.72
CA ARG A 66 17.25 2.00 -6.44
C ARG A 66 16.13 3.04 -6.64
N PRO A 67 15.88 3.49 -7.88
CA PRO A 67 14.93 4.58 -8.13
C PRO A 67 13.54 4.22 -7.61
N GLN A 68 12.99 5.10 -6.77
CA GLN A 68 11.67 4.86 -6.19
C GLN A 68 10.56 5.01 -7.23
N THR A 69 9.62 4.06 -7.24
CA THR A 69 8.34 4.21 -7.95
C THR A 69 7.16 4.01 -7.01
N ASN A 70 6.12 4.83 -7.18
CA ASN A 70 4.88 4.76 -6.42
C ASN A 70 3.79 4.21 -7.32
N ASN A 71 3.19 3.07 -6.95
CA ASN A 71 2.20 2.37 -7.75
C ASN A 71 0.93 2.24 -6.92
N PHE A 72 -0.16 2.88 -7.35
CA PHE A 72 -1.33 3.09 -6.51
C PHE A 72 -2.62 3.34 -7.29
N VAL A 73 -3.72 3.19 -6.57
CA VAL A 73 -5.03 3.71 -6.96
C VAL A 73 -5.54 4.65 -5.86
N LEU A 74 -6.52 5.49 -6.22
CA LEU A 74 -7.14 6.43 -5.30
C LEU A 74 -8.24 5.74 -4.48
N PHE A 75 -8.29 6.09 -3.20
CA PHE A 75 -9.37 5.80 -2.27
C PHE A 75 -9.92 7.09 -1.68
N GLY A 76 -11.19 7.09 -1.29
CA GLY A 76 -11.92 8.27 -0.78
C GLY A 76 -12.93 8.82 -1.80
N PRO A 77 -13.36 10.09 -1.67
CA PRO A 77 -14.46 10.67 -2.46
C PRO A 77 -14.28 10.64 -3.97
N THR A 78 -13.04 10.64 -4.46
CA THR A 78 -12.68 10.66 -5.89
C THR A 78 -12.15 9.31 -6.40
N GLY A 79 -12.24 8.26 -5.58
CA GLY A 79 -11.69 6.95 -5.88
C GLY A 79 -12.56 5.82 -5.33
N ARG A 80 -11.90 4.73 -4.92
CA ARG A 80 -12.56 3.58 -4.30
C ARG A 80 -13.04 3.97 -2.89
N ALA A 81 -14.23 3.51 -2.51
CA ALA A 81 -14.83 3.90 -1.25
C ALA A 81 -14.01 3.42 -0.04
N ILE A 82 -14.00 4.19 1.04
CA ILE A 82 -13.55 3.73 2.35
C ILE A 82 -14.82 3.58 3.20
N SER A 83 -15.10 2.36 3.64
CA SER A 83 -16.25 2.04 4.47
C SER A 83 -15.83 1.94 5.93
N THR A 84 -16.77 2.22 6.84
CA THR A 84 -16.58 1.93 8.28
C THR A 84 -16.54 0.42 8.56
N GLU A 85 -17.01 -0.40 7.62
CA GLU A 85 -16.96 -1.86 7.66
C GLU A 85 -15.81 -2.41 6.80
N TRP A 86 -15.30 -3.58 7.19
CA TRP A 86 -14.27 -4.29 6.43
C TRP A 86 -14.75 -4.60 5.01
N THR A 87 -14.07 -4.00 4.04
CA THR A 87 -14.35 -4.19 2.62
C THR A 87 -13.13 -4.79 1.94
N ALA A 88 -13.34 -5.89 1.20
CA ALA A 88 -12.29 -6.54 0.43
C ALA A 88 -12.08 -5.85 -0.92
N TYR A 89 -10.82 -5.58 -1.23
CA TYR A 89 -10.37 -5.02 -2.50
C TYR A 89 -9.43 -6.00 -3.18
N THR A 90 -9.58 -6.12 -4.50
CA THR A 90 -8.61 -6.79 -5.37
C THR A 90 -8.36 -5.87 -6.54
N ILE A 91 -7.13 -5.35 -6.60
CA ILE A 91 -6.74 -4.34 -7.59
C ILE A 91 -5.76 -4.99 -8.56
N PRO A 92 -6.07 -5.06 -9.86
CA PRO A 92 -5.12 -5.60 -10.83
C PRO A 92 -3.89 -4.71 -10.92
N MET A 93 -2.72 -5.31 -11.14
CA MET A 93 -1.46 -4.57 -11.27
C MET A 93 -1.51 -3.53 -12.38
N SER A 94 -2.25 -3.80 -13.47
CA SER A 94 -2.49 -2.86 -14.56
C SER A 94 -3.11 -1.53 -14.12
N GLU A 95 -3.86 -1.50 -13.02
CA GLU A 95 -4.42 -0.26 -12.47
C GLU A 95 -3.45 0.47 -11.52
N LEU A 96 -2.64 -0.31 -10.78
CA LEU A 96 -1.69 0.20 -9.80
C LEU A 96 -0.45 0.82 -10.45
N ILE A 97 0.06 0.18 -11.51
CA ILE A 97 1.33 0.56 -12.14
C ILE A 97 1.20 1.94 -12.79
N LYS A 98 1.99 2.92 -12.31
CA LYS A 98 2.04 4.30 -12.86
C LYS A 98 3.35 4.63 -13.58
N GLY A 99 4.30 3.68 -13.60
CA GLY A 99 5.60 3.82 -14.24
C GLY A 99 6.19 2.45 -14.57
N ASN A 100 7.50 2.31 -14.40
CA ASN A 100 8.21 1.04 -14.60
C ASN A 100 8.74 0.54 -13.25
N PRO A 101 7.88 -0.05 -12.40
CA PRO A 101 8.30 -0.60 -11.12
C PRO A 101 9.29 -1.74 -11.29
N ASP A 102 10.29 -1.77 -10.41
CA ASP A 102 11.20 -2.90 -10.29
C ASP A 102 10.63 -3.94 -9.31
N PHE A 103 10.00 -4.97 -9.85
CA PHE A 103 9.43 -6.06 -9.05
C PHE A 103 10.48 -6.94 -8.37
N SER A 104 11.77 -6.81 -8.71
CA SER A 104 12.83 -7.45 -7.95
C SER A 104 13.17 -6.71 -6.66
N ASP A 105 12.70 -5.45 -6.52
CA ASP A 105 13.00 -4.56 -5.41
C ASP A 105 11.75 -3.83 -4.87
N VAL A 106 10.76 -4.59 -4.37
CA VAL A 106 9.55 -4.05 -3.75
C VAL A 106 9.81 -3.72 -2.28
N THR A 107 9.93 -2.43 -1.95
CA THR A 107 10.35 -1.96 -0.62
C THR A 107 9.20 -1.67 0.32
N SER A 108 8.03 -1.28 -0.21
CA SER A 108 6.78 -1.14 0.54
C SER A 108 5.75 -2.09 -0.07
N LEU A 109 5.43 -3.18 0.64
CA LEU A 109 4.44 -4.19 0.20
C LEU A 109 3.03 -3.60 0.13
N ILE A 110 2.73 -2.70 1.06
CA ILE A 110 1.61 -1.80 0.98
C ILE A 110 2.04 -0.42 1.48
N TYR A 111 1.61 0.63 0.80
CA TYR A 111 1.84 2.01 1.21
C TYR A 111 0.55 2.82 1.10
N PHE A 112 0.50 3.85 1.92
CA PHE A 112 -0.57 4.82 2.07
C PHE A 112 0.07 6.21 1.99
N SER A 113 -0.44 7.09 1.14
CA SER A 113 -0.09 8.50 1.20
C SER A 113 -1.35 9.33 1.01
N GLY A 114 -1.57 10.31 1.88
CA GLY A 114 -2.67 11.27 1.70
C GLY A 114 -2.34 12.26 0.59
N THR A 115 -3.35 12.64 -0.18
CA THR A 115 -3.35 13.95 -0.84
C THR A 115 -3.88 14.98 0.16
N ALA A 116 -3.69 16.28 -0.09
CA ALA A 116 -4.11 17.36 0.82
C ALA A 116 -5.53 17.14 1.40
N ASP A 117 -5.77 17.68 2.61
CA ASP A 117 -7.02 17.58 3.39
C ASP A 117 -7.14 16.36 4.32
N ILE A 118 -6.10 16.12 5.13
CA ILE A 118 -6.13 15.09 6.20
C ILE A 118 -7.14 15.49 7.28
N ASP A 119 -8.19 14.69 7.45
CA ASP A 119 -9.32 14.95 8.36
C ASP A 119 -9.20 14.31 9.75
N GLY A 120 -8.08 13.63 10.04
CA GLY A 120 -7.86 12.90 11.30
C GLY A 120 -8.59 11.56 11.40
N GLY A 121 -9.22 11.09 10.31
CA GLY A 121 -9.81 9.77 10.24
C GLY A 121 -8.77 8.65 10.31
N VAL A 122 -9.23 7.46 10.69
CA VAL A 122 -8.38 6.27 10.82
C VAL A 122 -8.63 5.35 9.65
N VAL A 123 -7.57 4.66 9.21
CA VAL A 123 -7.65 3.55 8.25
C VAL A 123 -6.96 2.34 8.86
N GLU A 124 -7.64 1.20 8.79
CA GLU A 124 -7.13 -0.09 9.20
C GLU A 124 -7.08 -1.00 7.97
N VAL A 125 -5.99 -1.76 7.87
CA VAL A 125 -5.75 -2.69 6.76
C VAL A 125 -5.39 -4.07 7.29
N ARG A 126 -5.84 -5.11 6.58
CA ARG A 126 -5.44 -6.50 6.85
C ARG A 126 -5.42 -7.34 5.57
N ASN A 127 -4.89 -8.56 5.69
CA ASN A 127 -4.92 -9.57 4.63
C ASN A 127 -4.32 -9.09 3.29
N VAL A 128 -3.17 -8.40 3.35
CA VAL A 128 -2.44 -7.94 2.15
C VAL A 128 -1.80 -9.15 1.46
N VAL A 129 -2.19 -9.40 0.21
CA VAL A 129 -1.76 -10.56 -0.58
C VAL A 129 -1.50 -10.15 -2.03
N PHE A 130 -0.35 -10.54 -2.57
CA PHE A 130 -0.08 -10.51 -4.01
C PHE A 130 -0.54 -11.82 -4.63
N ASN A 131 -1.36 -11.75 -5.68
CA ASN A 131 -1.89 -12.89 -6.42
C ASN A 131 -1.38 -12.87 -7.86
N LYS A 132 -1.16 -14.06 -8.45
CA LYS A 132 -0.79 -14.23 -9.87
C LYS A 132 -2.00 -14.47 -10.74
#